data_AF-A0A957ZQV6-F1
#
_entry.id   AF-A0A957ZQV6-F1
#
_cell.length_a   1.000
_cell.length_b   1.000
_cell.length_c   1.000
_cell.angle_alpha   90.00
_cell.angle_beta   90.00
_cell.angle_gamma   90.00
#
_symmetry.space_group_name_H-M   'P 1'
#
loop_
_entity.id
_entity.type
_entity.pdbx_description
1 polymer ?
#
loop_
_entity_poly.entity_id
_entity_poly.type
_entity_poly.pdbx_seq_one_letter_code
_entity_poly.pdbx_strand_id
1 'polypeptide(L)'
;MIFNKDERIRLFNQYARGVSVAELARRYYCSDGTIYQIIRPLARKYKVPMKPGVKQPEDAPTAKITFADAVNILAAKGKQPAADLARSYGVSVWSIYKIWQGRTWVEAQKLID
;
A
#
# COMPACT_ATOMS: atom_id res chain seq x y z
N MET A 1 -22.53 3.22 -1.38
CA MET A 1 -22.80 2.07 -0.49
C MET A 1 -22.97 2.61 0.92
N ILE A 2 -24.17 2.54 1.49
CA ILE A 2 -24.48 3.11 2.81
C ILE A 2 -24.79 1.94 3.74
N PHE A 3 -23.82 1.52 4.55
CA PHE A 3 -24.07 0.52 5.59
C PHE A 3 -25.10 1.07 6.56
N ASN A 4 -26.16 0.31 6.80
CA ASN A 4 -27.17 0.66 7.80
C ASN A 4 -26.59 0.51 9.24
N LYS A 5 -27.32 0.98 10.24
CA LYS A 5 -26.84 0.97 11.64
C LYS A 5 -26.53 -0.45 12.14
N ASP A 6 -27.38 -1.43 11.81
CA ASP A 6 -27.24 -2.81 12.26
C ASP A 6 -26.06 -3.52 11.60
N GLU A 7 -25.82 -3.26 10.32
CA GLU A 7 -24.68 -3.80 9.58
C GLU A 7 -23.36 -3.30 10.15
N ARG A 8 -23.26 -2.01 10.49
CA ARG A 8 -22.07 -1.44 11.12
C ARG A 8 -21.79 -2.09 12.48
N ILE A 9 -22.84 -2.38 13.26
CA ILE A 9 -22.71 -3.07 14.55
C ILE A 9 -22.24 -4.52 14.34
N ARG A 10 -22.85 -5.26 13.41
CA ARG A 10 -22.44 -6.65 13.10
C ARG A 10 -20.99 -6.72 12.64
N LEU A 11 -20.58 -5.80 11.77
CA LEU A 11 -19.22 -5.69 11.28
C LEU A 11 -18.24 -5.40 12.41
N PHE A 12 -18.55 -4.43 13.28
CA PHE A 12 -17.71 -4.12 14.44
C PHE A 12 -17.60 -5.29 15.42
N ASN A 13 -18.68 -6.03 15.66
CA ASN A 13 -18.66 -7.23 16.49
C ASN A 13 -17.76 -8.33 15.89
N GLN A 14 -17.78 -8.53 14.57
CA GLN A 14 -16.87 -9.47 13.91
C GLN A 14 -15.41 -9.01 14.03
N TYR A 15 -15.14 -7.71 13.87
CA TYR A 15 -13.80 -7.15 14.08
C TYR A 15 -13.32 -7.35 15.53
N ALA A 16 -14.17 -7.08 16.52
CA ALA A 16 -13.86 -7.27 17.94
C ALA A 16 -13.58 -8.74 18.29
N ARG A 17 -14.15 -9.69 17.54
CA ARG A 17 -13.85 -11.13 17.62
C ARG A 17 -12.54 -11.52 16.94
N GLY A 18 -11.82 -10.57 16.34
CA GLY A 18 -10.52 -10.78 15.70
C GLY A 18 -10.56 -11.04 14.20
N VAL A 19 -11.72 -10.90 13.54
CA VAL A 19 -11.79 -10.98 12.07
C VAL A 19 -11.01 -9.82 11.46
N SER A 20 -10.14 -10.11 10.48
CA SER A 20 -9.32 -9.10 9.84
C SER A 20 -10.15 -8.16 8.96
N VAL A 21 -9.65 -6.93 8.76
CA VAL A 21 -10.30 -5.95 7.88
C VAL A 21 -10.42 -6.47 6.44
N ALA A 22 -9.39 -7.15 5.94
CA ALA A 22 -9.40 -7.74 4.60
C ALA A 22 -10.47 -8.83 4.45
N GLU A 23 -10.67 -9.66 5.48
CA GLU A 23 -11.71 -10.67 5.48
C GLU A 23 -13.12 -10.04 5.55
N LEU A 24 -13.29 -8.99 6.35
CA LEU A 24 -14.53 -8.21 6.37
C LEU A 24 -14.80 -7.54 5.02
N ALA A 25 -13.80 -6.95 4.39
CA ALA A 25 -13.89 -6.33 3.08
C ALA A 25 -14.37 -7.33 2.01
N ARG A 26 -13.82 -8.56 2.02
CA ARG A 26 -14.29 -9.65 1.15
C ARG A 26 -15.73 -10.05 1.43
N ARG A 27 -16.10 -10.27 2.69
CA ARG A 27 -17.46 -10.71 3.07
C ARG A 27 -18.54 -9.70 2.72
N TYR A 28 -18.21 -8.41 2.85
CA TYR A 28 -19.13 -7.31 2.59
C TYR A 28 -18.94 -6.70 1.19
N TYR A 29 -18.13 -7.33 0.32
CA TYR A 29 -17.84 -6.90 -1.04
C TYR A 29 -17.50 -5.40 -1.14
N CYS A 30 -16.65 -4.92 -0.25
CA CYS A 30 -16.28 -3.50 -0.17
C CYS A 30 -14.77 -3.34 0.02
N SER A 31 -14.29 -2.11 -0.09
CA SER A 31 -12.86 -1.82 0.09
C SER A 31 -12.47 -1.83 1.57
N ASP A 32 -11.21 -2.20 1.85
CA ASP A 32 -10.62 -2.11 3.19
C ASP A 32 -10.80 -0.71 3.79
N GLY A 33 -10.65 0.34 2.97
CA GLY A 33 -10.84 1.73 3.36
C GLY A 33 -12.27 2.00 3.87
N THR A 34 -13.27 1.42 3.22
CA THR A 34 -14.68 1.51 3.65
C THR A 34 -14.89 0.85 5.02
N ILE A 35 -14.30 -0.33 5.23
CA ILE A 35 -14.34 -1.01 6.53
C ILE A 35 -13.66 -0.16 7.63
N TYR A 36 -12.50 0.43 7.34
CA TYR A 36 -11.79 1.31 8.28
C TYR A 36 -12.62 2.55 8.66
N GLN A 37 -13.32 3.16 7.71
CA GLN A 37 -14.19 4.32 7.98
C GLN A 37 -15.33 3.97 8.95
N ILE A 38 -15.80 2.73 8.94
CA ILE A 38 -16.88 2.24 9.82
C ILE A 38 -16.33 1.88 11.21
N ILE A 39 -15.23 1.12 11.27
CA ILE A 39 -14.69 0.59 12.53
C ILE A 39 -14.02 1.68 13.34
N ARG A 40 -13.29 2.61 12.72
CA ARG A 40 -12.49 3.63 13.42
C ARG A 40 -13.28 4.46 14.45
N PRO A 41 -14.45 5.05 14.13
CA PRO A 41 -15.24 5.79 15.11
C PRO A 41 -15.79 4.87 16.22
N LEU A 42 -16.16 3.63 15.90
CA LEU A 42 -16.68 2.66 16.88
C LEU A 42 -15.58 2.18 17.82
N ALA A 43 -14.40 1.83 17.30
CA ALA A 43 -13.24 1.43 18.09
C ALA A 43 -12.82 2.54 19.06
N ARG A 44 -12.82 3.81 18.61
CA ARG A 44 -12.56 4.97 19.48
C ARG A 44 -13.61 5.09 20.59
N LYS A 45 -14.90 4.91 20.26
CA LYS A 45 -16.00 5.00 21.22
C LYS A 45 -15.95 3.91 22.29
N TYR A 46 -15.64 2.67 21.89
CA TYR A 46 -15.61 1.50 22.78
C TYR A 46 -14.20 1.18 23.32
N LYS A 47 -13.21 2.06 23.08
CA LYS A 47 -11.80 1.88 23.48
C LYS A 47 -11.21 0.53 23.04
N VAL A 48 -11.62 0.03 21.88
CA VAL A 48 -11.08 -1.20 21.30
C VAL A 48 -9.77 -0.86 20.58
N PRO A 49 -8.65 -1.53 20.90
CA PRO A 49 -7.39 -1.26 20.22
C PRO A 49 -7.52 -1.67 18.75
N MET A 50 -7.35 -0.70 17.85
CA MET A 50 -7.26 -1.02 16.43
C MET A 50 -5.91 -1.66 16.17
N LYS A 51 -5.91 -2.92 15.72
CA LYS A 51 -4.69 -3.52 15.19
C LYS A 51 -4.23 -2.67 13.99
N PRO A 52 -2.94 -2.27 13.91
CA PRO A 52 -2.43 -1.64 12.71
C PRO A 52 -2.80 -2.56 11.54
N GLY A 53 -3.25 -1.97 10.43
CA GLY A 53 -3.50 -2.75 9.23
C GLY A 53 -2.29 -3.63 8.99
N VAL A 54 -2.53 -4.93 8.82
CA VAL A 54 -1.49 -5.85 8.38
C VAL A 54 -0.98 -5.22 7.09
N LYS A 55 0.17 -4.55 7.17
CA LYS A 55 0.89 -4.15 5.97
C LYS A 55 1.02 -5.44 5.19
N GLN A 56 0.75 -5.41 3.89
CA GLN A 56 1.05 -6.56 3.04
C GLN A 56 2.43 -7.08 3.45
N PRO A 57 2.63 -8.41 3.56
CA PRO A 57 3.91 -8.96 3.92
C PRO A 57 4.98 -8.25 3.09
N GLU A 58 6.08 -7.88 3.72
CA GLU A 58 7.17 -7.13 3.10
C GLU A 58 7.70 -7.80 1.81
N ASP A 59 7.44 -9.10 1.68
CA ASP A 59 7.72 -9.95 0.51
C ASP A 59 6.59 -10.07 -0.53
N ALA A 60 5.44 -9.43 -0.35
CA ALA A 60 4.49 -9.28 -1.44
C ALA A 60 5.14 -8.37 -2.50
N PRO A 61 5.34 -8.81 -3.75
CA PRO A 61 5.94 -7.97 -4.77
C PRO A 61 4.97 -6.82 -5.09
N THR A 62 5.12 -5.73 -4.35
CA THR A 62 4.37 -4.48 -4.53
C THR A 62 4.95 -3.66 -5.66
N ALA A 63 6.21 -3.92 -6.04
CA ALA A 63 6.90 -3.17 -7.06
C ALA A 63 6.88 -3.94 -8.39
N LYS A 64 6.36 -3.28 -9.44
CA LYS A 64 6.60 -3.66 -10.85
C LYS A 64 8.09 -3.64 -11.23
N ILE A 65 8.94 -3.07 -10.37
CA ILE A 65 10.36 -2.84 -10.56
C ILE A 65 11.11 -3.69 -9.54
N THR A 66 12.02 -4.53 -10.01
CA THR A 66 12.91 -5.33 -9.17
C THR A 66 14.10 -4.50 -8.68
N PHE A 67 14.87 -5.04 -7.73
CA PHE A 67 16.10 -4.39 -7.28
C PHE A 67 17.10 -4.17 -8.45
N ALA A 68 17.22 -5.14 -9.36
CA ALA A 68 18.07 -5.01 -10.54
C ALA A 68 17.59 -3.89 -11.48
N ASP A 69 16.27 -3.79 -11.68
CA ASP A 69 15.68 -2.70 -12.47
C ASP A 69 15.96 -1.33 -11.83
N ALA A 70 15.87 -1.22 -10.51
CA ALA A 70 16.20 0.01 -9.79
C ALA A 70 17.66 0.42 -10.02
N VAL A 71 18.60 -0.52 -9.97
CA VAL A 71 20.02 -0.27 -10.28
C VAL A 71 20.20 0.19 -11.73
N ASN A 72 19.54 -0.45 -12.70
CA ASN A 72 19.59 -0.05 -14.10
C ASN A 72 19.03 1.37 -14.33
N ILE A 73 17.91 1.69 -13.69
CA ILE A 73 17.28 3.03 -13.75
C ILE A 73 18.23 4.09 -13.19
N LEU A 74 18.87 3.81 -12.05
CA LEU A 74 19.85 4.70 -11.44
C LEU A 74 21.09 4.90 -12.32
N ALA A 75 21.63 3.83 -12.92
CA ALA A 75 22.78 3.90 -13.83
C ALA A 75 22.50 4.67 -15.14
N ALA A 76 21.22 4.75 -15.54
CA ALA A 76 20.75 5.49 -16.70
C ALA A 76 20.50 6.99 -16.41
N LYS A 77 20.66 7.44 -15.15
CA LYS A 77 20.49 8.85 -14.76
C LYS A 77 21.42 9.75 -15.57
N GLY A 78 20.84 10.71 -16.30
CA GLY A 78 21.58 11.63 -17.17
C GLY A 78 21.95 11.07 -18.55
N LYS A 79 21.74 9.78 -18.81
CA LYS A 79 21.99 9.14 -20.11
C LYS A 79 20.70 8.93 -20.92
N GLN A 80 19.59 8.69 -20.23
CA GLN A 80 18.27 8.51 -20.85
C GLN A 80 17.23 9.42 -20.20
N PRO A 81 16.22 9.89 -20.96
CA PRO A 81 15.14 10.67 -20.39
C PRO A 81 14.24 9.79 -19.50
N ALA A 82 13.77 10.36 -18.40
CA ALA A 82 12.93 9.66 -17.42
C ALA A 82 11.64 9.09 -18.05
N ALA A 83 11.12 9.72 -19.10
CA ALA A 83 9.91 9.29 -19.80
C ALA A 83 10.09 7.95 -20.53
N ASP A 84 11.25 7.74 -21.17
CA ASP A 84 11.51 6.49 -21.89
C ASP A 84 11.76 5.33 -20.91
N LEU A 85 12.50 5.58 -19.83
CA LEU A 85 12.66 4.61 -18.73
C LEU A 85 11.29 4.23 -18.13
N ALA A 86 10.45 5.22 -17.84
CA ALA A 86 9.11 4.98 -17.31
C ALA A 86 8.27 4.09 -18.23
N ARG A 87 8.34 4.33 -19.55
CA ARG A 87 7.64 3.51 -20.55
C ARG A 87 8.18 2.08 -20.60
N SER A 88 9.50 1.90 -20.61
CA SER A 88 10.15 0.59 -20.66
C SER A 88 9.83 -0.28 -19.44
N TYR A 89 9.79 0.33 -18.25
CA TYR A 89 9.52 -0.38 -17.00
C TYR A 89 8.03 -0.36 -16.59
N GLY A 90 7.14 0.21 -17.40
CA GLY A 90 5.69 0.25 -17.13
C GLY A 90 5.31 1.00 -15.85
N VAL A 91 6.07 2.04 -15.50
CA VAL A 91 5.86 2.87 -14.30
C VAL A 91 5.62 4.34 -14.65
N SER A 92 5.26 5.15 -13.65
CA SER A 92 5.15 6.59 -13.83
C SER A 92 6.53 7.25 -13.93
N VAL A 93 6.63 8.35 -14.67
CA VAL A 93 7.85 9.19 -14.72
C VAL A 93 8.25 9.67 -13.32
N TRP A 94 7.26 9.92 -12.46
CA TRP A 94 7.51 10.29 -11.06
C TRP A 94 8.19 9.18 -10.24
N SER A 95 7.90 7.91 -10.55
CA SER A 95 8.59 6.77 -9.94
C SER A 95 10.10 6.81 -10.27
N ILE A 96 10.46 7.13 -11.51
CA ILE A 96 11.86 7.30 -11.93
C ILE A 96 12.52 8.44 -11.16
N TYR A 97 11.87 9.60 -11.04
CA TYR A 97 12.41 10.72 -10.25
C TYR A 97 12.59 10.38 -8.76
N LYS A 98 11.65 9.64 -8.15
CA LYS A 98 11.80 9.20 -6.75
C LYS A 98 12.99 8.27 -6.55
N ILE A 99 13.24 7.37 -7.51
CA ILE A 99 14.41 6.50 -7.53
C ILE A 99 15.68 7.36 -7.66
N TRP A 100 15.77 8.25 -8.65
CA TRP A 100 16.93 9.12 -8.85
C TRP A 100 17.23 10.11 -7.72
N GLN A 101 16.22 10.48 -6.94
CA GLN A 101 16.34 11.34 -5.76
C GLN A 101 16.66 10.56 -4.47
N GLY A 102 16.79 9.23 -4.55
CA GLY A 102 17.05 8.39 -3.37
C GLY A 102 15.90 8.38 -2.34
N ARG A 103 14.69 8.83 -2.72
CA ARG A 103 13.51 8.77 -1.83
C ARG A 103 12.96 7.36 -1.72
N THR A 104 13.34 6.49 -2.64
CA THR A 104 12.99 5.07 -2.72
C THR A 104 14.21 4.30 -3.21
N TRP A 105 14.33 3.02 -2.86
CA TRP A 105 15.45 2.16 -3.27
C TRP A 105 16.83 2.65 -2.81
N VAL A 106 16.94 3.07 -1.54
CA VAL A 106 18.18 3.59 -0.93
C VAL A 106 19.33 2.58 -1.03
N GLU A 107 19.05 1.29 -0.82
CA GLU A 107 20.08 0.24 -0.93
C GLU A 107 20.62 0.08 -2.36
N ALA A 108 19.79 0.31 -3.39
CA ALA A 108 20.26 0.30 -4.77
C ALA A 108 21.11 1.54 -5.08
N GLN A 109 20.80 2.69 -4.48
CA GLN A 109 21.58 3.93 -4.64
C GLN A 109 23.01 3.78 -4.11
N LYS A 110 23.20 3.08 -2.98
CA LYS A 110 24.52 2.82 -2.39
C LYS A 110 25.46 1.99 -3.27
N LEU A 111 24.94 1.29 -4.28
CA LEU A 111 25.75 0.48 -5.19
C LEU A 111 26.34 1.28 -6.36
N ILE A 112 25.87 2.52 -6.57
CA ILE A 112 26.26 3.38 -7.70
C ILE A 112 26.89 4.70 -7.22
N ASP A 113 26.94 4.92 -5.90
CA ASP A 113 27.71 5.98 -5.24
C ASP A 113 29.17 5.52 -5.08
#